data_AF-A0A3N0XHW3-F1
#
_entry.id   AF-A0A3N0XHW3-F1
#
_cell.length_a   1.000
_cell.length_b   1.000
_cell.length_c   1.000
_cell.angle_alpha   90.00
_cell.angle_beta   90.00
_cell.angle_gamma   90.00
#
_symmetry.space_group_name_H-M   'P 1'
#
loop_
_entity.id
_entity.type
_entity.pdbx_description
1 polymer ?
#
loop_
_entity_poly.entity_id
_entity_poly.type
_entity_poly.pdbx_seq_one_letter_code
_entity_poly.pdbx_strand_id
1 'polypeptide(L)'
;MKEYTDRQRHAKSPKIPVGSFVRIRKPGIIKKGHSKFTPPLKVVAQKGPATYLLGDGRAWNAIHLAPTSPCVTTSDTSLMRNRHNYGSMEKTDQDDQSEDKTDQDDQSEDEL
;
A
#
# COMPACT_ATOMS: atom_id res chain seq x y z
N MET A 1 29.54 28.52 -2.16
CA MET A 1 28.98 27.57 -3.15
C MET A 1 27.97 26.65 -2.48
N LYS A 2 26.75 27.13 -2.19
CA LYS A 2 25.68 26.34 -1.54
C LYS A 2 24.52 26.07 -2.50
N GLU A 3 24.09 27.12 -3.19
CA GLU A 3 22.99 27.05 -4.16
C GLU A 3 23.27 26.14 -5.37
N TYR A 4 24.52 26.09 -5.87
CA TYR A 4 24.90 25.20 -6.96
C TYR A 4 24.65 23.72 -6.60
N THR A 5 25.11 23.31 -5.43
CA THR A 5 24.95 21.93 -4.93
C THR A 5 23.49 21.60 -4.65
N ASP A 6 22.76 22.51 -4.01
CA ASP A 6 21.34 22.30 -3.68
C ASP A 6 20.48 22.17 -4.94
N ARG A 7 20.78 22.95 -5.99
CA ARG A 7 20.11 22.87 -7.29
C ARG A 7 20.45 21.58 -8.03
N GLN A 8 21.72 21.20 -8.09
CA GLN A 8 22.15 19.95 -8.77
C GLN A 8 21.59 18.70 -8.09
N ARG A 9 21.41 18.72 -6.76
CA ARG A 9 20.90 17.59 -5.98
C ARG A 9 19.39 17.63 -5.73
N HIS A 10 18.67 18.56 -6.36
CA HIS A 10 17.23 18.75 -6.19
C HIS A 10 16.79 18.76 -4.71
N ALA A 11 17.52 19.49 -3.86
CA ALA A 11 17.19 19.58 -2.44
C ALA A 11 15.79 20.19 -2.26
N LYS A 12 14.89 19.42 -1.64
CA LYS A 12 13.52 19.87 -1.38
C LYS A 12 13.40 20.38 0.04
N SER A 13 12.94 21.63 0.18
CA SER A 13 12.57 22.16 1.50
C SER A 13 11.32 21.45 2.01
N PRO A 14 11.36 20.86 3.21
CA PRO A 14 10.21 20.18 3.79
C PRO A 14 9.14 21.20 4.18
N LYS A 15 7.94 21.08 3.61
CA LYS A 15 6.79 21.92 3.92
C LYS A 15 5.78 21.11 4.75
N ILE A 16 6.00 21.02 6.05
CA ILE A 16 5.09 20.32 6.97
C ILE A 16 4.31 21.36 7.77
N PRO A 17 2.98 21.46 7.60
CA PRO A 17 2.18 22.43 8.35
C PRO A 17 2.13 22.06 9.84
N VAL A 18 2.20 23.06 10.71
CA VAL A 18 1.88 22.90 12.13
C VAL A 18 0.44 22.42 12.27
N GLY A 19 0.21 21.45 13.17
CA GLY A 19 -1.08 20.79 13.35
C GLY A 19 -1.27 19.53 12.52
N SER A 20 -0.41 19.26 11.54
CA SER A 20 -0.42 18.02 10.75
C SER A 20 0.05 16.82 11.57
N PHE A 21 -0.30 15.62 11.13
CA PHE A 21 0.21 14.38 11.71
C PHE A 21 1.41 13.86 10.91
N VAL A 22 2.43 13.42 11.63
CA VAL A 22 3.66 12.84 11.07
C VAL A 22 4.03 11.57 11.82
N ARG A 23 4.73 10.66 11.16
CA ARG A 23 5.35 9.50 11.81
C ARG A 23 6.86 9.67 11.79
N ILE A 24 7.54 9.18 12.82
CA ILE A 24 9.00 9.22 12.91
C ILE A 24 9.56 7.89 12.41
N ARG A 25 10.55 7.93 11.52
CA ARG A 25 11.30 6.74 11.11
C ARG A 25 12.21 6.29 12.26
N LYS A 26 12.05 5.04 12.70
CA LYS A 26 12.89 4.48 13.77
C LYS A 26 14.33 4.30 13.27
N PRO A 27 15.36 4.69 14.06
CA PRO A 27 16.74 4.43 13.72
C PRO A 27 17.07 2.93 13.83
N GLY A 28 18.09 2.48 13.08
CA GLY A 28 18.62 1.12 13.15
C GLY A 28 17.98 0.09 12.21
N ILE A 29 18.37 -1.18 12.39
CA ILE A 29 17.85 -2.32 11.62
C ILE A 29 16.53 -2.76 12.24
N ILE A 30 15.49 -2.75 11.43
CA ILE A 30 14.13 -3.13 11.84
C ILE A 30 13.87 -4.52 11.31
N LYS A 31 13.58 -5.46 12.23
CA LYS A 31 13.24 -6.84 11.89
C LYS A 31 12.01 -6.89 10.96
N LYS A 32 11.97 -7.89 10.08
CA LYS A 32 10.83 -8.13 9.18
C LYS A 32 9.54 -8.22 9.99
N GLY A 33 8.45 -7.66 9.46
CA GLY A 33 7.14 -7.63 10.13
C GLY A 33 6.95 -6.50 11.14
N HIS A 34 8.00 -5.81 11.59
CA HIS A 34 7.85 -4.66 12.48
C HIS A 34 7.68 -3.35 11.72
N SER A 35 6.88 -2.43 12.28
CA SER A 35 6.68 -1.12 11.67
C SER A 35 7.96 -0.29 11.72
N LYS A 36 8.36 0.23 10.55
CA LYS A 36 9.51 1.11 10.39
C LYS A 36 9.32 2.49 11.01
N PHE A 37 8.08 2.82 11.35
CA PHE A 37 7.68 4.13 11.81
C PHE A 37 7.00 4.04 13.18
N THR A 38 7.06 5.13 13.95
CA THR A 38 6.28 5.30 15.17
C THR A 38 4.79 5.46 14.86
N PRO A 39 3.91 5.42 15.89
CA PRO A 39 2.55 5.94 15.77
C PRO A 39 2.56 7.41 15.29
N PRO A 40 1.46 7.87 14.65
CA PRO A 40 1.30 9.27 14.27
C PRO A 40 1.40 10.21 15.47
N LEU A 41 2.18 11.27 15.31
CA LEU A 41 2.33 12.36 16.27
C LEU A 41 1.95 13.68 15.60
N LYS A 42 1.31 14.56 16.37
CA LYS A 42 0.94 15.88 15.89
C LYS A 42 2.16 16.81 15.92
N VAL A 43 2.35 17.59 14.86
CA VAL A 43 3.33 18.68 14.82
C VAL A 43 2.78 19.85 15.63
N VAL A 44 3.50 20.25 16.67
CA VAL A 44 3.10 21.32 17.60
C VAL A 44 3.64 22.67 17.15
N ALA A 45 4.89 22.72 16.70
CA ALA A 45 5.52 23.97 16.26
C ALA A 45 6.70 23.70 15.32
N GLN A 46 7.06 24.67 14.49
CA GLN A 46 8.31 24.65 13.73
C GLN A 46 9.38 25.40 14.54
N LYS A 47 10.48 24.72 14.88
CA LYS A 47 11.61 25.29 15.64
C LYS A 47 12.73 25.80 14.75
N GLY A 48 12.82 25.31 13.53
CA GLY A 48 13.77 25.76 12.50
C GLY A 48 13.30 25.35 11.11
N PRO A 49 14.03 25.71 10.04
CA PRO A 49 13.58 25.52 8.65
C PRO A 49 13.18 24.07 8.33
N ALA A 50 13.87 23.10 8.90
CA ALA A 50 13.57 21.67 8.76
C ALA A 50 13.36 20.96 10.11
N THR A 51 13.22 21.70 11.21
CA THR A 51 13.13 21.12 12.56
C THR A 51 11.77 21.40 13.16
N TYR A 52 11.08 20.35 13.59
CA TYR A 52 9.71 20.39 14.05
C TYR A 52 9.59 19.82 15.46
N LEU A 53 8.86 20.52 16.33
CA LEU A 53 8.48 20.05 17.65
C LEU A 53 7.21 19.20 17.51
N LEU A 54 7.23 17.99 18.06
CA LEU A 54 6.08 17.07 18.02
C LEU A 54 5.36 17.04 19.38
N GLY A 55 4.20 16.40 19.42
CA GLY A 55 3.35 16.29 20.62
C GLY A 55 3.99 15.57 21.80
N ASP A 56 5.05 14.79 21.57
CA ASP A 56 5.87 14.17 22.62
C ASP A 56 6.87 15.15 23.27
N GLY A 57 6.88 16.42 22.84
CA GLY A 57 7.80 17.45 23.31
C GLY A 57 9.21 17.37 22.73
N ARG A 58 9.46 16.44 21.79
CA ARG A 58 10.78 16.27 21.16
C ARG A 58 10.84 16.99 19.83
N ALA A 59 12.04 17.48 19.51
CA ALA A 59 12.32 18.13 18.23
C ALA A 59 12.94 17.12 17.26
N TRP A 60 12.40 17.05 16.04
CA TRP A 60 12.85 16.15 14.99
C TRP A 60 13.16 16.91 13.69
N ASN A 61 14.20 16.49 13.00
CA ASN A 61 14.48 16.96 11.65
C ASN A 61 13.54 16.27 10.64
N ALA A 62 13.03 17.03 9.67
CA ALA A 62 12.10 16.61 8.64
C ALA A 62 12.55 15.39 7.83
N ILE A 63 13.85 15.15 7.67
CA ILE A 63 14.37 13.95 6.97
C ILE A 63 13.87 12.65 7.63
N HIS A 64 13.60 12.69 8.93
CA HIS A 64 13.12 11.53 9.69
C HIS A 64 11.60 11.49 9.81
N LEU A 65 10.90 12.50 9.28
CA LEU A 65 9.45 12.62 9.37
C LEU A 65 8.79 12.17 8.07
N ALA A 66 7.75 11.36 8.20
CA ALA A 66 6.86 10.99 7.12
C ALA A 66 5.47 11.60 7.38
N PRO A 67 4.94 12.44 6.47
CA PRO A 67 3.56 12.92 6.57
C PRO A 67 2.59 11.74 6.62
N THR A 68 1.58 11.85 7.47
CA THR A 68 0.50 10.87 7.55
C THR A 68 -0.83 11.57 7.72
N SER A 69 -1.87 11.00 7.13
CA SER A 69 -3.24 11.35 7.52
C SER A 69 -3.44 10.93 8.99
N PRO A 70 -4.29 11.64 9.76
CA PRO A 70 -4.73 11.13 11.05
C PRO A 70 -5.43 9.80 10.81
N CYS A 71 -4.80 8.69 11.20
CA CYS A 71 -5.52 7.43 11.24
C CYS A 71 -6.44 7.49 12.47
N VAL A 72 -7.74 7.60 12.22
CA VAL A 72 -8.74 7.28 13.24
C VAL A 72 -8.44 5.84 13.63
N THR A 73 -7.96 5.62 14.86
CA THR A 73 -7.75 4.27 15.38
C THR A 73 -9.11 3.74 15.84
N THR A 74 -10.09 3.75 14.94
CA THR A 74 -11.22 2.85 15.08
C THR A 74 -10.68 1.52 14.60
N SER A 75 -10.71 0.51 15.46
CA SER A 75 -10.68 -0.90 15.09
C SER A 75 -11.90 -1.21 14.21
N ASP A 76 -11.99 -0.56 13.05
CA ASP A 76 -13.09 -0.64 12.12
C ASP A 76 -12.58 -1.29 10.83
N THR A 77 -12.95 -2.56 10.73
CA THR A 77 -12.64 -3.49 9.66
C THR A 77 -13.43 -3.14 8.39
N SER A 78 -13.50 -1.88 7.94
CA SER A 78 -14.33 -1.51 6.77
C SER A 78 -13.58 -0.92 5.57
N LEU A 79 -12.38 -0.35 5.74
CA LEU A 79 -11.69 0.34 4.62
C LEU A 79 -10.89 -0.56 3.65
N MET A 80 -10.93 -1.89 3.81
CA MET A 80 -10.35 -2.85 2.86
C MET A 80 -11.38 -3.44 1.88
N ARG A 81 -12.66 -3.09 1.99
CA ARG A 81 -13.71 -3.58 1.08
C ARG A 81 -14.16 -2.44 0.15
N ASN A 82 -13.31 -2.08 -0.81
CA ASN A 82 -13.74 -1.54 -2.13
C ASN A 82 -12.51 -1.17 -2.96
N ARG A 83 -11.72 -2.18 -3.29
CA ARG A 83 -10.72 -2.10 -4.36
C ARG A 83 -10.74 -3.35 -5.24
N HIS A 84 -11.94 -3.85 -5.53
CA HIS A 84 -12.14 -4.80 -6.63
C HIS A 84 -12.83 -4.04 -7.77
N ASN A 85 -12.02 -3.36 -8.56
CA ASN A 85 -12.31 -3.19 -9.99
C ASN A 85 -11.12 -3.78 -10.75
N TYR A 86 -10.93 -5.09 -10.57
CA TYR A 86 -10.27 -5.91 -11.58
C TYR A 86 -11.38 -6.36 -12.49
N GLY A 87 -11.27 -6.02 -13.78
CA GLY A 87 -12.25 -6.33 -14.80
C GLY A 87 -12.71 -7.78 -14.67
N SER A 88 -14.03 -7.93 -14.60
CA SER A 88 -14.75 -9.18 -14.67
C SER A 88 -14.17 -10.05 -15.79
N MET A 89 -13.62 -11.20 -15.41
CA MET A 89 -13.45 -12.33 -16.31
C MET A 89 -14.86 -12.75 -16.75
N GLU A 90 -15.22 -12.48 -17.99
CA GLU A 90 -16.27 -13.26 -18.66
C GLU A 90 -15.63 -14.58 -19.08
N LYS A 91 -15.72 -15.59 -18.20
CA LYS A 91 -15.68 -16.98 -18.62
C LYS A 91 -17.07 -17.32 -19.14
N THR A 92 -17.20 -17.44 -20.45
CA THR A 92 -18.29 -18.21 -21.05
C THR A 92 -17.83 -19.65 -21.12
N ASP A 93 -18.13 -20.42 -20.08
CA ASP A 93 -18.20 -21.88 -20.19
C ASP A 93 -19.56 -22.20 -20.85
N GLN A 94 -19.54 -22.50 -22.15
CA GLN A 94 -20.68 -23.08 -22.85
C GLN A 94 -20.55 -24.61 -22.75
N ASP A 95 -21.16 -25.16 -21.70
CA ASP A 95 -21.66 -26.52 -21.71
C ASP A 95 -23.04 -26.48 -22.39
N ASP A 96 -23.12 -26.98 -23.62
CA ASP A 96 -24.40 -27.36 -24.24
C ASP A 96 -24.37 -28.86 -24.52
N GLN A 97 -25.38 -29.54 -23.98
CA GLN A 97 -25.54 -30.99 -23.98
C GLN A 97 -26.32 -31.46 -25.22
N SER A 98 -26.29 -32.78 -25.44
CA SER A 98 -27.13 -33.59 -26.35
C SER A 98 -26.64 -33.61 -27.82
N GLU A 99 -26.61 -34.75 -28.53
CA GLU A 99 -27.58 -35.84 -28.53
C GLU A 99 -26.93 -37.23 -28.68
N ASP A 100 -27.55 -38.15 -27.93
CA ASP A 100 -27.73 -39.58 -28.18
C ASP A 100 -27.97 -39.91 -29.66
N LYS A 101 -27.23 -40.89 -30.21
CA LYS A 101 -27.80 -41.89 -31.13
C LYS A 101 -27.05 -43.21 -31.07
N THR A 102 -27.84 -44.21 -30.73
CA THR A 102 -27.59 -45.64 -30.66
C THR A 102 -27.61 -46.29 -32.06
N ASP A 103 -26.94 -47.45 -32.11
CA ASP A 103 -27.16 -48.66 -32.94
C ASP A 103 -27.03 -48.62 -34.46
N GLN A 104 -26.08 -49.42 -34.98
CA GLN A 104 -26.26 -50.57 -35.89
C GLN A 104 -25.03 -51.48 -35.72
N ASP A 105 -25.17 -52.72 -35.21
CA ASP A 105 -25.45 -53.98 -35.94
C ASP A 105 -24.37 -54.30 -37.00
N ASP A 106 -23.80 -55.49 -37.19
CA ASP A 106 -23.86 -56.84 -36.61
C ASP A 106 -22.86 -57.68 -37.47
N GLN A 107 -22.47 -58.88 -37.01
CA GLN A 107 -21.90 -60.03 -37.75
C GLN A 107 -20.38 -60.03 -38.02
N SER A 108 -19.58 -60.80 -37.25
CA SER A 108 -19.25 -62.25 -37.43
C SER A 108 -18.39 -62.50 -38.69
N GLU A 109 -17.33 -63.30 -38.73
CA GLU A 109 -17.09 -64.64 -38.17
C GLU A 109 -15.58 -64.91 -38.03
N ASP A 110 -15.27 -65.93 -37.23
CA ASP A 110 -14.05 -66.74 -37.21
C ASP A 110 -13.62 -67.22 -38.61
N GLU A 111 -12.30 -67.31 -38.87
CA GLU A 111 -11.67 -68.58 -39.27
C GLU A 111 -10.13 -68.51 -39.22
N LEU A 112 -9.58 -69.48 -38.47
CA LEU A 112 -8.29 -70.21 -38.57
C LEU A 112 -6.94 -69.47 -38.48
#